data_AF-A0A920EGB2-F1
#
_entry.id   AF-A0A920EGB2-F1
#
_cell.length_a   1.000
_cell.length_b   1.000
_cell.length_c   1.000
_cell.angle_alpha   90.00
_cell.angle_beta   90.00
_cell.angle_gamma   90.00
#
_symmetry.space_group_name_H-M   'P 1'
#
loop_
_entity.id
_entity.type
_entity.pdbx_description
1 polymer ?
#
loop_
_entity_poly.entity_id
_entity_poly.type
_entity_poly.pdbx_seq_one_letter_code
_entity_poly.pdbx_strand_id
1 'polypeptide(L)'
;MQLFDKPKLLANWILGDVSSKLNQANITLKDSLISPKHLVELLKRIEDKTISNKIAKEVFEEIFEGKGNADSIIKEKDFLKFLMPSFLKS
;
A
#
# COMPACT_ATOMS: atom_id res chain seq x y z
N MET A 1 -4.62 19.05 -12.96
CA MET A 1 -4.19 18.55 -11.64
C MET A 1 -3.62 17.15 -11.85
N GLN A 2 -2.30 17.02 -12.04
CA GLN A 2 -1.65 15.71 -12.14
C GLN A 2 -1.62 15.09 -10.74
N LEU A 3 -2.26 13.94 -10.56
CA LEU A 3 -2.35 13.25 -9.28
C LEU A 3 -1.02 12.56 -8.91
N PHE A 4 -0.20 12.22 -9.91
CA PHE A 4 1.10 11.57 -9.74
C PHE A 4 1.98 11.72 -10.99
N ASP A 5 3.22 12.18 -10.84
CA ASP A 5 4.16 12.46 -11.95
C ASP A 5 4.96 11.24 -12.43
N LYS A 6 4.57 10.02 -12.03
CA LYS A 6 5.21 8.76 -12.45
C LYS A 6 4.20 7.80 -13.05
N PRO A 7 3.71 8.08 -14.27
CA PRO A 7 2.69 7.27 -14.93
C PRO A 7 3.13 5.82 -15.16
N LYS A 8 4.42 5.58 -15.41
CA LYS A 8 4.98 4.24 -15.59
C LYS A 8 4.91 3.39 -14.31
N LEU A 9 5.25 3.98 -13.16
CA LEU A 9 5.18 3.28 -11.88
C LEU A 9 3.72 2.95 -11.54
N LEU A 10 2.83 3.92 -11.71
CA LEU A 10 1.40 3.73 -11.50
C LEU A 10 0.84 2.61 -12.40
N ALA A 11 1.16 2.64 -13.69
CA ALA A 11 0.71 1.61 -14.64
C ALA A 11 1.23 0.22 -14.26
N ASN A 12 2.51 0.09 -13.88
CA ASN A 12 3.09 -1.18 -13.45
C ASN A 12 2.36 -1.76 -12.22
N TRP A 13 2.02 -0.90 -11.25
CA TRP A 13 1.29 -1.30 -10.06
C TRP A 13 -0.16 -1.70 -10.36
N ILE A 14 -0.85 -0.92 -11.21
CA ILE A 14 -2.22 -1.24 -11.61
C ILE A 14 -2.26 -2.59 -12.35
N LEU A 15 -1.39 -2.77 -13.34
CA LEU A 15 -1.36 -3.98 -14.18
C LEU A 15 -0.80 -5.20 -13.44
N GLY A 16 0.05 -4.99 -12.44
CA GLY A 16 0.66 -6.05 -11.64
C GLY A 16 -0.15 -6.33 -10.37
N ASP A 17 0.24 -5.68 -9.28
CA ASP A 17 -0.25 -5.98 -7.93
C ASP A 17 -1.76 -5.75 -7.76
N VAL A 18 -2.30 -4.64 -8.27
CA VAL A 18 -3.75 -4.35 -8.15
C VAL A 18 -4.57 -5.37 -8.93
N SER A 19 -4.23 -5.59 -10.21
CA SER A 19 -4.94 -6.55 -11.06
C SER A 19 -4.86 -7.98 -10.49
N SER A 20 -3.70 -8.38 -9.98
CA SER A 20 -3.53 -9.68 -9.32
C SER A 20 -4.45 -9.83 -8.10
N LYS A 21 -4.53 -8.81 -7.23
CA LYS A 21 -5.38 -8.86 -6.04
C LYS A 21 -6.87 -8.88 -6.39
N LEU A 22 -7.30 -8.08 -7.37
CA LEU A 22 -8.68 -8.09 -7.87
C LEU A 22 -9.06 -9.47 -8.43
N ASN A 23 -8.19 -10.08 -9.23
CA ASN A 23 -8.40 -11.43 -9.77
C ASN A 23 -8.50 -12.48 -8.67
N GLN A 24 -7.63 -12.42 -7.66
CA GLN A 24 -7.65 -13.33 -6.51
C GLN A 24 -8.93 -13.18 -5.68
N ALA A 25 -9.38 -11.95 -5.46
CA ALA A 25 -10.61 -11.66 -4.74
C ALA A 25 -11.88 -11.88 -5.60
N ASN A 26 -11.72 -12.13 -6.89
CA ASN A 26 -12.80 -12.27 -7.87
C ASN A 26 -13.77 -11.07 -7.90
N ILE A 27 -13.23 -9.86 -7.68
CA ILE A 27 -13.98 -8.61 -7.69
C ILE A 27 -13.45 -7.64 -8.74
N THR A 28 -14.26 -6.65 -9.14
CA THR A 28 -13.78 -5.58 -10.02
C THR A 28 -13.23 -4.41 -9.23
N LEU A 29 -12.49 -3.51 -9.90
CA LEU A 29 -12.00 -2.28 -9.28
C LEU A 29 -13.14 -1.41 -8.71
N LYS A 30 -14.35 -1.49 -9.27
CA LYS A 30 -15.52 -0.75 -8.79
C LYS A 30 -16.05 -1.28 -7.45
N ASP A 31 -15.83 -2.56 -7.20
CA ASP A 31 -16.26 -3.25 -5.98
C ASP A 31 -15.17 -3.20 -4.88
N SER A 32 -13.97 -2.73 -5.22
CA SER A 32 -12.85 -2.61 -4.29
C SER A 32 -12.92 -1.31 -3.48
N LEU A 33 -12.51 -1.39 -2.22
CA LEU A 33 -12.31 -0.23 -1.33
C LEU A 33 -11.07 0.61 -1.73
N ILE A 34 -10.26 0.14 -2.68
CA ILE A 34 -9.10 0.87 -3.17
C ILE A 34 -9.52 1.97 -4.14
N SER A 35 -9.47 3.19 -3.62
CA SER A 35 -9.57 4.40 -4.43
C SER A 35 -8.23 4.74 -5.10
N PRO A 36 -8.25 5.43 -6.27
CA PRO A 36 -7.03 5.93 -6.92
C PRO A 36 -6.16 6.78 -5.99
N LYS A 37 -6.77 7.51 -5.05
CA LYS A 37 -6.08 8.31 -4.04
C LYS A 37 -5.20 7.46 -3.13
N HIS A 38 -5.70 6.32 -2.64
CA HIS A 38 -4.93 5.42 -1.77
C HIS A 38 -3.70 4.87 -2.49
N LEU A 39 -3.85 4.48 -3.75
CA LEU A 39 -2.74 3.99 -4.56
C LEU A 39 -1.70 5.10 -4.77
N VAL A 40 -2.12 6.32 -5.12
CA VAL A 40 -1.21 7.45 -5.28
C VAL A 40 -0.45 7.78 -3.98
N GLU A 41 -1.13 7.77 -2.83
CA GLU A 41 -0.49 7.98 -1.53
C GLU A 41 0.56 6.90 -1.25
N LEU A 42 0.23 5.63 -1.48
CA LEU A 42 1.18 4.53 -1.33
C LEU A 42 2.40 4.68 -2.24
N LEU A 43 2.20 4.98 -3.53
CA LEU A 43 3.29 5.13 -4.48
C LEU A 43 4.18 6.34 -4.16
N LYS A 44 3.63 7.42 -3.62
CA LYS A 44 4.43 8.56 -3.13
C LYS A 44 5.38 8.13 -2.01
N ARG A 45 4.96 7.23 -1.12
CA ARG A 45 5.79 6.70 -0.02
C ARG A 45 6.90 5.76 -0.51
N ILE A 46 6.70 5.10 -1.65
CA ILE A 46 7.75 4.36 -2.34
C ILE A 46 8.76 5.33 -2.96
N GLU A 47 8.27 6.35 -3.67
CA GLU A 47 9.12 7.33 -4.37
C GLU A 47 9.98 8.17 -3.42
N ASP A 48 9.44 8.62 -2.29
CA ASP A 48 10.21 9.34 -1.28
C ASP A 48 11.09 8.43 -0.42
N LYS A 49 11.04 7.11 -0.67
CA LYS A 49 11.79 6.06 0.03
C LYS A 49 11.43 5.91 1.51
N THR A 50 10.27 6.43 1.95
CA THR A 50 9.74 6.13 3.30
C THR A 50 9.57 4.62 3.47
N ILE A 51 9.09 3.92 2.44
CA ILE A 51 8.92 2.47 2.46
C ILE A 51 9.54 1.80 1.24
N SER A 52 9.97 0.54 1.41
CA SER A 52 10.38 -0.29 0.30
C SER A 52 9.17 -0.86 -0.46
N ASN A 53 9.39 -1.33 -1.68
CA ASN A 53 8.35 -1.99 -2.48
C ASN A 53 7.74 -3.22 -1.77
N LYS A 54 8.52 -3.91 -0.92
CA LYS A 54 8.03 -5.04 -0.13
C LYS A 54 6.99 -4.58 0.91
N ILE A 55 7.34 -3.57 1.71
CA ILE A 55 6.45 -3.00 2.73
C ILE A 55 5.21 -2.38 2.05
N ALA A 56 5.37 -1.78 0.88
CA ALA A 56 4.25 -1.21 0.15
C ALA A 56 3.20 -2.25 -0.25
N LYS A 57 3.61 -3.47 -0.60
CA LYS A 57 2.67 -4.56 -0.88
C LYS A 57 1.90 -4.96 0.37
N GLU A 58 2.57 -5.09 1.50
CA GLU A 58 1.92 -5.38 2.79
C GLU A 58 0.91 -4.29 3.16
N VAL A 59 1.28 -3.02 3.03
CA VAL A 59 0.37 -1.88 3.27
C VAL A 59 -0.80 -1.90 2.29
N PHE A 60 -0.56 -2.20 1.01
CA PHE A 60 -1.60 -2.30 -0.01
C PHE A 60 -2.66 -3.35 0.35
N GLU A 61 -2.23 -4.51 0.85
CA GLU A 61 -3.16 -5.56 1.28
C GLU A 61 -4.05 -5.09 2.43
N GLU A 62 -3.49 -4.37 3.40
CA GLU A 62 -4.28 -3.85 4.52
C GLU A 62 -5.25 -2.73 4.09
N ILE A 63 -4.87 -1.89 3.14
CA ILE A 63 -5.80 -0.92 2.51
C ILE A 63 -6.93 -1.69 1.79
N PHE A 64 -6.59 -2.76 1.07
CA PHE A 64 -7.56 -3.59 0.36
C PHE A 64 -8.57 -4.26 1.31
N GLU A 65 -8.12 -4.64 2.50
CA GLU A 65 -8.96 -5.15 3.59
C GLU A 65 -9.79 -4.06 4.30
N GLY A 66 -9.62 -2.78 3.93
CA GLY A 66 -10.37 -1.66 4.49
C GLY A 66 -9.84 -1.17 5.84
N LYS A 67 -8.59 -1.50 6.22
CA LYS A 67 -8.01 -1.13 7.51
C LYS A 67 -7.58 0.35 7.61
N GLY A 68 -7.69 1.11 6.52
CA GLY A 68 -7.44 2.56 6.52
C GLY A 68 -6.64 3.02 5.30
N ASN A 69 -5.99 4.18 5.44
CA ASN A 69 -5.13 4.77 4.41
C ASN A 69 -3.66 4.39 4.62
N ALA A 70 -2.85 4.55 3.56
CA ALA A 70 -1.45 4.16 3.54
C ALA A 70 -0.64 4.72 4.72
N ASP A 71 -0.82 6.00 5.05
CA ASP A 71 -0.02 6.67 6.09
C ASP A 71 -0.26 6.09 7.48
N SER A 72 -1.53 5.84 7.84
CA SER A 72 -1.88 5.27 9.13
C SER A 72 -1.31 3.86 9.30
N ILE A 73 -1.42 3.04 8.25
CA ILE A 73 -0.91 1.66 8.26
C ILE A 73 0.62 1.65 8.32
N ILE A 74 1.30 2.54 7.58
CA ILE A 74 2.76 2.67 7.64
C ILE A 74 3.20 3.05 9.04
N LYS A 75 2.54 4.03 9.66
CA LYS A 75 2.87 4.49 11.02
C LYS A 75 2.68 3.36 12.04
N GLU A 76 1.61 2.59 11.92
CA GLU A 76 1.37 1.44 12.79
C GLU A 76 2.44 0.36 12.63
N LYS A 77 2.83 0.03 11.39
CA LYS A 77 3.92 -0.94 11.13
C LYS A 77 5.27 -0.45 11.62
N ASP A 78 5.59 0.82 11.45
CA ASP A 78 6.86 1.40 11.92
C ASP A 78 6.93 1.38 13.46
N PHE A 79 5.82 1.73 14.12
CA PHE A 79 5.69 1.64 15.56
C PHE A 79 5.81 0.19 16.07
N LEU A 80 5.13 -0.77 15.44
CA LEU A 80 5.27 -2.19 15.77
C LEU A 80 6.71 -2.66 15.58
N LYS A 81 7.41 -2.25 14.52
CA LYS A 81 8.82 -2.59 14.31
C LYS A 81 9.74 -2.01 15.39
N PHE A 82 9.40 -0.87 15.98
CA PHE A 82 10.13 -0.31 17.11
C PHE A 82 9.85 -1.09 18.42
N LEU A 83 8.61 -1.53 18.62
CA LEU A 83 8.20 -2.28 19.81
C LEU A 83 8.60 -3.76 19.81
N MET A 84 8.45 -4.47 18.69
CA MET A 84 8.75 -5.91 18.58
C MET A 84 10.15 -6.31 19.05
N PRO A 85 11.25 -5.60 18.74
CA PRO A 85 12.58 -5.96 19.25
C PRO A 85 12.71 -5.80 20.77
N SER A 86 11.84 -5.04 21.43
CA SER A 86 11.86 -4.86 22.90
C SER A 86 11.17 -6.02 23.64
N PHE A 87 10.24 -6.74 23.01
CA PHE A 87 9.45 -7.81 23.65
C PHE A 87 10.09 -9.20 23.57
N LEU A 88 11.14 -9.40 22.77
CA LEU A 88 11.82 -10.70 22.62
C LEU A 88 13.05 -10.87 23.53
N LYS A 89 13.28 -9.94 24.47
CA LYS A 89 14.22 -10.11 25.59
C LYS A 89 13.46 -10.18 26.91
N SER A 90 12.82 -11.30 27.19
CA SER A 90 12.51 -11.72 28.57
C SER A 90 12.50 -13.22 28.69
#